data_AF-A0A3P1T3B9-F1
#
_entry.id   AF-A0A3P1T3B9-F1
#
_cell.length_a   1.000
_cell.length_b   1.000
_cell.length_c   1.000
_cell.angle_alpha   90.00
_cell.angle_beta   90.00
_cell.angle_gamma   90.00
#
_symmetry.space_group_name_H-M   'P 1'
#
loop_
_entity.id
_entity.type
_entity.pdbx_description
1 polymer ?
#
loop_
_entity_poly.entity_id
_entity_poly.type
_entity_poly.pdbx_seq_one_letter_code
_entity_poly.pdbx_strand_id
1 'polypeptide(L)'
;MIIWRGWGILGFPCIIAGLGVASLLFPGNTQSRGFIAVGFLLGGFLCFLLGWWLNQVRPTAKLVELGRQVGPEQAELHAKQLRNQHTLFFIPLQYLGILAAVGGLVNLVMWLFQGAG
;
A
#
# COMPACT_ATOMS: atom_id res chain seq x y z
N MET A 1 24.18 -1.77 -12.36
CA MET A 1 22.97 -2.59 -12.14
C MET A 1 21.93 -1.74 -11.44
N ILE A 2 20.82 -1.43 -12.11
CA ILE A 2 19.71 -0.65 -11.53
C ILE A 2 18.79 -1.65 -10.83
N ILE A 3 18.86 -1.74 -9.51
CA ILE A 3 18.02 -2.62 -8.71
C ILE A 3 16.72 -1.87 -8.43
N TRP A 4 15.66 -2.25 -9.15
CA TRP A 4 14.32 -1.67 -9.07
C TRP A 4 13.64 -2.07 -7.75
N ARG A 5 13.45 -1.13 -6.80
CA ARG A 5 12.74 -1.38 -5.51
C ARG A 5 11.50 -0.47 -5.30
N GLY A 6 10.92 0.05 -6.37
CA GLY A 6 9.66 0.79 -6.29
C GLY A 6 8.47 -0.16 -6.17
N TRP A 7 7.91 -0.32 -4.99
CA TRP A 7 6.76 -1.19 -4.74
C TRP A 7 5.42 -0.59 -5.20
N GLY A 8 5.41 0.57 -5.86
CA GLY A 8 4.19 1.24 -6.32
C GLY A 8 3.35 0.38 -7.27
N ILE A 9 3.98 -0.51 -8.04
CA ILE A 9 3.27 -1.47 -8.90
C ILE A 9 2.39 -2.45 -8.10
N LEU A 10 2.69 -2.68 -6.81
CA LEU A 10 1.85 -3.49 -5.93
C LEU A 10 0.52 -2.80 -5.58
N GLY A 11 0.34 -1.52 -5.93
CA GLY A 11 -0.93 -0.82 -5.74
C GLY A 11 -2.05 -1.46 -6.55
N PHE A 12 -1.77 -1.83 -7.80
CA PHE A 12 -2.74 -2.46 -8.69
C PHE A 12 -3.31 -3.78 -8.13
N PRO A 13 -2.50 -4.78 -7.74
CA PRO A 13 -3.04 -6.01 -7.18
C PRO A 13 -3.76 -5.79 -5.84
N CYS A 14 -3.35 -4.84 -5.01
CA CYS A 14 -4.07 -4.51 -3.78
C CYS A 14 -5.45 -3.92 -4.06
N ILE A 15 -5.60 -3.03 -5.04
CA ILE A 15 -6.90 -2.49 -5.45
C ILE A 15 -7.78 -3.58 -6.08
N ILE A 16 -7.22 -4.44 -6.93
CA ILE A 16 -7.94 -5.59 -7.50
C ILE A 16 -8.41 -6.53 -6.39
N ALA A 17 -7.58 -6.82 -5.40
CA ALA A 17 -7.96 -7.64 -4.25
C ALA A 17 -9.10 -6.98 -3.45
N GLY A 18 -9.01 -5.66 -3.20
CA GLY A 18 -10.08 -4.91 -2.53
C GLY A 18 -11.41 -4.98 -3.27
N LEU A 19 -11.41 -4.77 -4.59
CA LEU A 19 -12.59 -4.90 -5.45
C LEU A 19 -13.10 -6.35 -5.51
N GLY A 20 -12.20 -7.34 -5.50
CA GLY A 20 -12.54 -8.76 -5.43
C GLY A 20 -13.25 -9.15 -4.14
N VAL A 21 -12.88 -8.54 -3.00
CA VAL A 21 -13.61 -8.72 -1.74
C VAL A 21 -14.95 -7.97 -1.77
N ALA A 22 -14.98 -6.76 -2.32
CA ALA A 22 -16.21 -5.99 -2.44
C ALA A 22 -17.25 -6.70 -3.33
N SER A 23 -16.84 -7.47 -4.34
CA SER A 23 -17.78 -8.19 -5.21
C SER A 23 -18.58 -9.27 -4.46
N LEU A 24 -18.04 -9.78 -3.35
CA LEU A 24 -18.71 -10.72 -2.46
C LEU A 24 -19.82 -10.04 -1.63
N LEU A 25 -19.66 -8.73 -1.37
CA LEU A 25 -20.61 -7.93 -0.59
C LEU A 25 -21.70 -7.28 -1.45
N PHE A 26 -21.44 -7.10 -2.76
CA PHE A 26 -22.36 -6.51 -3.73
C PHE A 26 -22.60 -7.45 -4.93
N PRO A 27 -23.18 -8.65 -4.72
CA PRO A 27 -23.41 -9.60 -5.79
C PRO A 27 -24.38 -9.02 -6.84
N GLY A 28 -23.98 -9.06 -8.11
CA GLY A 28 -24.80 -8.54 -9.22
C GLY A 28 -24.89 -7.00 -9.31
N ASN A 29 -24.27 -6.25 -8.39
CA ASN A 29 -24.30 -4.79 -8.37
C ASN A 29 -22.88 -4.18 -8.28
N THR A 30 -21.97 -4.65 -9.14
CA THR A 30 -20.56 -4.23 -9.22
C THR A 30 -20.36 -2.83 -9.80
N GLN A 31 -21.43 -2.17 -10.23
CA GLN A 31 -21.39 -0.77 -10.67
C GLN A 31 -21.90 0.20 -9.60
N SER A 32 -22.44 -0.31 -8.47
CA SER A 32 -22.89 0.54 -7.38
C SER A 32 -21.74 1.37 -6.80
N ARG A 33 -22.07 2.60 -6.38
CA ARG A 33 -21.13 3.45 -5.64
C ARG A 33 -20.69 2.79 -4.33
N GLY A 34 -21.55 1.97 -3.71
CA GLY A 34 -21.22 1.15 -2.54
C GLY A 34 -20.12 0.13 -2.83
N PHE A 35 -20.20 -0.59 -3.95
CA PHE A 35 -19.15 -1.51 -4.39
C PHE A 35 -17.81 -0.78 -4.59
N ILE A 36 -17.82 0.34 -5.31
CA ILE A 36 -16.61 1.14 -5.57
C ILE A 36 -16.03 1.64 -4.25
N ALA A 37 -16.87 2.16 -3.35
CA ALA A 37 -16.47 2.64 -2.03
C ALA A 37 -15.76 1.57 -1.21
N VAL A 38 -16.40 0.42 -1.03
CA VAL A 38 -15.87 -0.68 -0.23
C VAL A 38 -14.60 -1.26 -0.86
N GLY A 39 -14.58 -1.44 -2.18
CA GLY A 39 -13.43 -1.99 -2.87
C GLY A 39 -12.20 -1.09 -2.79
N PHE A 40 -12.38 0.22 -2.92
CA PHE A 40 -11.29 1.19 -2.80
C PHE A 40 -10.82 1.39 -1.36
N LEU A 41 -11.72 1.33 -0.37
CA LEU A 41 -11.35 1.38 1.05
C LEU A 41 -10.54 0.15 1.45
N LEU A 42 -11.00 -1.06 1.10
CA LEU A 42 -10.29 -2.31 1.39
C LEU A 42 -8.96 -2.37 0.64
N GLY A 43 -8.96 -2.07 -0.66
CA GLY A 43 -7.74 -2.07 -1.46
C GLY A 43 -6.74 -1.01 -1.02
N GLY A 44 -7.23 0.19 -0.66
CA GLY A 44 -6.41 1.26 -0.11
C GLY A 44 -5.79 0.91 1.24
N PHE A 45 -6.56 0.25 2.11
CA PHE A 45 -6.06 -0.25 3.39
C PHE A 45 -4.99 -1.33 3.22
N LEU A 46 -5.19 -2.27 2.28
CA LEU A 46 -4.18 -3.29 1.93
C LEU A 46 -2.89 -2.65 1.39
N CYS A 47 -3.00 -1.65 0.50
CA CYS A 47 -1.86 -0.86 0.01
C CYS A 47 -1.11 -0.18 1.15
N PHE A 48 -1.84 0.40 2.10
CA PHE A 48 -1.25 1.09 3.24
C PHE A 48 -0.48 0.13 4.14
N LEU A 49 -1.09 -1.00 4.54
CA LEU A 49 -0.43 -2.01 5.37
C LEU A 49 0.80 -2.60 4.69
N LEU A 50 0.68 -2.95 3.41
CA LEU A 50 1.78 -3.53 2.64
C LEU A 50 2.91 -2.50 2.47
N GLY A 51 2.57 -1.24 2.23
CA GLY A 51 3.52 -0.14 2.14
C GLY A 51 4.22 0.13 3.47
N TRP A 52 3.49 0.11 4.59
CA TRP A 52 4.05 0.23 5.93
C TRP A 52 5.01 -0.92 6.26
N TRP A 53 4.63 -2.16 5.96
CA TRP A 53 5.49 -3.31 6.21
C TRP A 53 6.77 -3.28 5.38
N LEU A 54 6.66 -2.99 4.07
CA LEU A 54 7.80 -2.97 3.15
C LEU A 54 8.77 -1.81 3.42
N ASN A 55 8.26 -0.64 3.81
CA ASN A 55 9.05 0.58 3.95
C ASN A 55 9.52 0.84 5.39
N GLN A 56 8.82 0.35 6.41
CA GLN A 56 9.14 0.66 7.82
C GLN A 56 9.64 -0.58 8.56
N VAL A 57 8.91 -1.70 8.46
CA VAL A 57 9.19 -2.89 9.28
C VAL A 57 10.38 -3.67 8.74
N ARG A 58 10.38 -3.98 7.43
CA ARG A 58 11.45 -4.77 6.80
C ARG A 58 12.84 -4.13 6.90
N PRO A 59 13.02 -2.81 6.70
CA PRO A 59 14.33 -2.17 6.82
C PRO A 59 14.81 -2.17 8.27
N THR A 60 13.95 -1.87 9.23
CA THR A 60 14.29 -1.87 10.67
C THR A 60 14.75 -3.25 11.13
N ALA A 61 14.06 -4.32 10.73
CA ALA A 61 14.46 -5.68 11.06
C ALA A 61 15.85 -6.03 10.50
N LYS A 62 16.13 -5.65 9.24
CA LYS A 62 17.45 -5.87 8.62
C LYS A 62 18.56 -5.09 9.30
N LEU A 63 18.28 -3.87 9.78
CA LEU A 63 19.27 -3.05 10.48
C LEU A 63 19.64 -3.67 11.84
N VAL A 64 18.67 -4.20 12.58
CA VAL A 64 18.90 -4.92 13.84
C VAL A 64 19.72 -6.19 13.61
N GLU A 65 19.39 -6.95 12.58
CA GLU A 65 20.11 -8.17 12.23
C GLU A 65 21.57 -7.90 11.81
N LEU A 66 21.80 -6.88 10.97
CA LEU A 66 23.16 -6.46 10.60
C LEU A 66 23.97 -6.01 11.82
N GLY A 67 23.37 -5.23 12.73
CA GLY A 67 24.01 -4.79 13.96
C GLY A 67 24.48 -5.96 14.84
N ARG A 68 23.74 -7.07 14.83
CA ARG A 68 24.09 -8.30 15.56
C ARG A 68 25.23 -9.09 14.89
N GLN A 69 25.34 -9.03 13.56
CA GLN A 69 26.33 -9.81 12.81
C GLN A 69 27.69 -9.12 12.67
N VAL A 70 27.70 -7.80 12.44
CA VAL A 70 28.90 -7.09 11.94
C VAL A 70 29.44 -6.04 12.92
N GLY A 71 28.77 -5.82 14.05
CA GLY A 71 29.09 -4.77 15.02
C GLY A 71 28.55 -3.40 14.60
N PRO A 72 28.46 -2.44 15.56
CA PRO A 72 27.73 -1.17 15.35
C PRO A 72 28.32 -0.30 14.25
N GLU A 73 29.64 -0.33 14.06
CA GLU A 73 30.35 0.51 13.09
C GLU A 73 30.08 0.09 11.63
N GLN A 74 30.08 -1.21 11.34
CA GLN A 74 29.82 -1.71 9.99
C GLN A 74 28.32 -1.71 9.63
N ALA A 75 27.45 -1.76 10.64
CA ALA A 75 26.01 -1.60 10.44
C ALA A 75 25.66 -0.22 9.87
N GLU A 76 26.38 0.83 10.29
CA GLU A 76 26.12 2.20 9.84
C GLU A 76 26.52 2.42 8.37
N LEU A 77 27.62 1.79 7.93
CA LEU A 77 28.08 1.84 6.53
C LEU A 77 27.10 1.11 5.59
N HIS A 78 26.64 -0.08 5.97
CA HIS A 78 25.62 -0.81 5.22
C HIS A 78 24.27 -0.10 5.25
N ALA A 79 23.90 0.57 6.36
CA ALA A 79 22.71 1.40 6.43
C ALA A 79 22.76 2.57 5.43
N LYS A 80 23.92 3.22 5.28
CA LYS A 80 24.14 4.28 4.27
C LYS A 80 24.01 3.74 2.84
N GLN A 81 24.52 2.54 2.57
CA GLN A 81 24.35 1.88 1.26
C GLN A 81 22.90 1.48 0.97
N LEU A 82 22.16 0.99 1.97
CA LEU A 82 20.73 0.68 1.85
C LEU A 82 19.87 1.93 1.62
N ARG A 83 20.29 3.08 2.16
CA ARG A 83 19.64 4.38 1.96
C ARG A 83 19.84 4.92 0.55
N ASN A 84 20.93 4.56 -0.12
CA ASN A 84 21.28 5.03 -1.47
C ASN A 84 20.80 4.09 -2.59
N GLN A 85 19.57 3.59 -2.47
CA GLN A 85 18.90 2.87 -3.56
C GLN A 85 17.94 3.84 -4.25
N HIS A 86 18.41 4.48 -5.32
CA HIS A 86 17.62 5.42 -6.11
C HIS A 86 16.43 4.70 -6.78
N THR A 87 15.20 5.10 -6.40
CA THR A 87 13.94 4.53 -6.88
C THR A 87 13.29 5.44 -7.92
N LEU A 88 13.19 4.99 -9.18
CA LEU A 88 12.50 5.69 -10.27
C LEU A 88 10.96 5.76 -10.10
N PHE A 89 10.39 5.05 -9.12
CA PHE A 89 8.95 5.03 -8.81
C PHE A 89 8.70 5.56 -7.39
N PHE A 90 8.92 6.86 -7.24
CA PHE A 90 8.98 7.64 -5.99
C PHE A 90 7.64 7.81 -5.25
N ILE A 91 6.64 6.97 -5.50
CA ILE A 91 5.33 7.06 -4.83
C ILE A 91 5.22 5.90 -3.84
N PRO A 92 5.44 6.14 -2.53
CA PRO A 92 5.22 5.12 -1.51
C PRO A 92 3.81 4.57 -1.61
N LEU A 93 3.68 3.25 -1.57
CA LEU A 93 2.40 2.53 -1.67
C LEU A 93 1.37 3.04 -0.65
N GLN A 94 1.83 3.57 0.48
CA GLN A 94 1.02 4.25 1.49
C GLN A 94 0.25 5.45 0.91
N TYR A 95 0.85 6.26 0.04
CA TYR A 95 0.16 7.40 -0.59
C TYR A 95 -0.85 6.96 -1.63
N LEU A 96 -0.57 5.89 -2.40
CA LEU A 96 -1.58 5.28 -3.28
C LEU A 96 -2.74 4.70 -2.47
N GLY A 97 -2.44 4.08 -1.33
CA GLY A 97 -3.44 3.58 -0.39
C GLY A 97 -4.31 4.70 0.20
N ILE A 98 -3.70 5.81 0.62
CA ILE A 98 -4.42 7.00 1.10
C ILE A 98 -5.30 7.58 0.00
N LEU A 99 -4.77 7.74 -1.22
CA LEU A 99 -5.54 8.26 -2.36
C LEU A 99 -6.75 7.37 -2.67
N ALA A 100 -6.56 6.05 -2.70
CA ALA A 100 -7.64 5.09 -2.89
C ALA A 100 -8.65 5.15 -1.75
N ALA A 101 -8.20 5.23 -0.49
CA ALA A 101 -9.08 5.33 0.67
C ALA A 101 -9.93 6.61 0.65
N VAL A 102 -9.34 7.74 0.26
CA VAL A 102 -10.08 9.00 0.07
C VAL A 102 -11.11 8.87 -1.05
N GLY A 103 -10.74 8.29 -2.19
CA GLY A 103 -11.68 8.01 -3.28
C GLY A 103 -12.83 7.10 -2.84
N GLY A 104 -12.53 6.06 -2.06
CA GLY A 104 -13.52 5.16 -1.48
C GLY A 104 -14.45 5.87 -0.50
N LEU A 105 -13.91 6.74 0.36
CA LEU A 105 -14.67 7.53 1.32
C LEU A 105 -15.62 8.52 0.63
N VAL A 106 -15.16 9.21 -0.42
CA VAL A 106 -16.02 10.11 -1.22
C VAL A 106 -17.17 9.32 -1.83
N ASN A 107 -16.90 8.14 -2.39
CA ASN A 107 -17.95 7.29 -2.95
C ASN A 107 -18.91 6.77 -1.87
N LEU A 108 -18.41 6.44 -0.68
CA LEU A 108 -19.23 6.02 0.46
C LEU A 108 -20.20 7.12 0.86
N VAL A 109 -19.70 8.33 1.04
CA VAL A 109 -20.51 9.51 1.41
C VAL A 109 -21.57 9.76 0.34
N MET A 110 -21.17 9.78 -0.93
CA MET A 110 -22.08 9.97 -2.06
C MET A 110 -23.16 8.89 -2.13
N TRP A 111 -22.82 7.63 -1.84
CA TRP A 111 -23.76 6.52 -1.82
C TRP A 111 -24.79 6.67 -0.70
N LEU A 112 -24.36 7.10 0.49
CA LEU A 112 -25.26 7.35 1.63
C LEU A 112 -26.23 8.50 1.35
N PHE A 113 -25.78 9.58 0.70
CA PHE A 113 -26.63 10.74 0.39
C PHE A 113 -27.62 10.52 -0.76
N GLN A 114 -27.29 9.68 -1.75
CA GLN A 114 -28.18 9.39 -2.89
C GLN A 114 -29.24 8.33 -2.60
N GLY A 115 -29.26 7.78 -1.38
CA GLY A 115 -30.05 6.60 -1.03
C GLY A 115 -29.38 5.34 -1.60
N ALA A 116 -29.31 4.30 -0.77
CA ALA A 116 -28.83 2.98 -1.19
C ALA A 116 -29.84 2.35 -2.16
N GLY A 117 -29.85 2.81 -3.41
CA GLY A 117 -30.61 2.24 -4.52
C GLY A 117 -29.97 0.97 -5.05
#